data_AF-A0A9D4GKK5-F1
#
_entry.id   AF-A0A9D4GKK5-F1
#
_cell.length_a   1.000
_cell.length_b   1.000
_cell.length_c   1.000
_cell.angle_alpha   90.00
_cell.angle_beta   90.00
_cell.angle_gamma   90.00
#
_symmetry.space_group_name_H-M   'P 1'
#
loop_
_entity.id
_entity.type
_entity.pdbx_description
1 polymer ?
#
loop_
_entity_poly.entity_id
_entity_poly.type
_entity_poly.pdbx_seq_one_letter_code
_entity_poly.pdbx_strand_id
1 'polypeptide(L)' 'MYYDVHVDLASYRRRRLFERPPHPLYASQDVRLASFTNSPSHLQARGQTLAEAGFFYVGRQEASK' A
#
# COMPACT_ATOMS: atom_id res chain seq x y z
N MET A 1 -11.43 -9.00 -38.46
CA MET A 1 -12.41 -8.05 -37.90
C MET A 1 -11.74 -7.38 -36.70
N TYR A 2 -11.50 -6.08 -36.81
CA TYR A 2 -10.69 -5.28 -35.91
C TYR A 2 -11.27 -5.28 -34.49
N TYR A 3 -10.45 -5.46 -33.47
CA TYR A 3 -10.88 -5.38 -32.07
C TYR A 3 -11.34 -3.95 -31.78
N ASP A 4 -12.59 -3.78 -31.35
CA ASP A 4 -13.03 -2.50 -30.77
C ASP A 4 -12.50 -2.42 -29.33
N VAL A 5 -11.38 -1.72 -29.18
CA VAL A 5 -10.69 -1.49 -27.91
C VAL A 5 -10.51 0.01 -27.75
N HIS A 6 -11.60 0.75 -27.64
CA HIS A 6 -11.58 2.05 -27.01
C HIS A 6 -11.85 1.91 -25.50
N VAL A 7 -11.02 1.10 -24.82
CA VAL A 7 -10.79 1.32 -23.39
C VAL A 7 -9.74 2.41 -23.30
N ASP A 8 -10.19 3.62 -22.97
CA ASP A 8 -9.33 4.76 -22.68
C ASP A 8 -8.22 4.36 -21.69
N LEU A 9 -6.98 4.82 -21.91
CA LEU A 9 -5.84 4.65 -21.02
C LEU A 9 -6.17 5.10 -19.59
N ALA A 10 -7.03 6.10 -19.42
CA ALA A 10 -7.50 6.52 -18.11
C ALA A 10 -8.37 5.46 -17.40
N SER A 11 -9.11 4.66 -18.18
CA SER A 11 -9.91 3.54 -17.67
C SER A 11 -9.04 2.34 -17.30
N TYR A 12 -7.98 2.06 -18.06
CA TYR A 12 -6.99 1.02 -17.71
C TYR A 12 -6.20 1.37 -16.44
N ARG A 13 -5.82 2.65 -16.27
CA ARG A 13 -5.22 3.14 -15.02
C ARG A 13 -6.18 3.11 -13.84
N ARG A 14 -7.48 3.41 -14.04
CA ARG A 14 -8.49 3.34 -12.97
C ARG A 14 -8.82 1.90 -12.54
N ARG A 15 -8.92 0.93 -13.45
CA ARG A 15 -9.29 -0.46 -13.07
C ARG A 15 -8.25 -1.15 -12.18
N ARG A 16 -6.94 -0.92 -12.43
CA ARG A 16 -5.88 -1.49 -11.58
C ARG A 16 -5.85 -0.94 -10.15
N LEU A 17 -6.46 0.22 -9.88
CA LEU A 17 -6.52 0.78 -8.53
C LEU A 17 -7.63 0.17 -7.66
N PHE A 18 -8.63 -0.48 -8.27
CA PHE A 18 -9.82 -0.98 -7.56
C PHE A 18 -9.98 -2.51 -7.59
N GLU A 19 -9.31 -3.24 -8.48
CA GLU A 19 -9.46 -4.70 -8.55
C GLU A 19 -8.59 -5.45 -7.54
N ARG A 20 -7.41 -4.92 -7.19
CA ARG A 20 -6.49 -5.53 -6.20
C ARG A 20 -5.70 -4.47 -5.44
N PRO A 21 -5.53 -4.60 -4.12
CA PRO A 21 -4.62 -3.73 -3.38
C PRO A 21 -3.22 -3.81 -4.01
N PRO A 22 -2.53 -2.69 -4.24
CA PRO A 22 -1.16 -2.69 -4.74
C PRO A 22 -0.19 -3.49 -3.84
N HIS A 23 -0.56 -3.62 -2.56
CA HIS A 23 0.15 -4.38 -1.56
C HIS A 23 -0.80 -5.38 -0.86
N PRO A 24 -1.09 -6.54 -1.48
CA PRO A 24 -2.07 -7.50 -0.95
C PRO A 24 -1.71 -8.03 0.45
N LEU A 25 -0.40 -8.15 0.76
CA LEU A 25 0.08 -8.55 2.08
C LEU A 25 -0.35 -7.58 3.19
N TYR A 26 -0.55 -6.31 2.87
CA TYR A 26 -0.91 -5.25 3.80
C TYR A 26 -2.37 -4.79 3.66
N ALA A 27 -3.21 -5.61 3.01
CA ALA A 27 -4.63 -5.31 2.83
C ALA A 27 -5.38 -5.25 4.17
N SER A 28 -5.02 -6.11 5.12
CA SER A 28 -5.58 -6.10 6.48
C SER A 28 -4.95 -5.02 7.35
N GLN A 29 -5.79 -4.30 8.11
CA GLN A 29 -5.34 -3.33 9.11
C GLN A 29 -4.44 -3.98 10.16
N ASP A 30 -4.75 -5.19 10.61
CA ASP A 30 -3.95 -5.89 11.63
C ASP A 30 -2.54 -6.18 11.13
N VAL A 31 -2.41 -6.54 9.84
CA VAL A 31 -1.10 -6.77 9.22
C VAL A 31 -0.34 -5.45 9.06
N ARG A 32 -1.03 -4.36 8.73
CA ARG A 32 -0.42 -3.01 8.74
C ARG A 32 0.04 -2.62 10.14
N LEU A 33 -0.77 -2.85 11.17
CA LEU A 33 -0.42 -2.55 12.55
C LEU A 33 0.80 -3.35 13.02
N ALA A 34 0.82 -4.66 12.74
CA ALA A 34 1.94 -5.54 13.08
C ALA A 34 3.26 -5.11 12.39
N SER A 35 3.19 -4.46 11.23
CA SER A 35 4.40 -3.94 10.56
C SER A 35 5.13 -2.89 11.39
N PHE A 36 4.43 -2.19 12.29
CA PHE A 36 5.03 -1.16 13.15
C PHE A 36 5.75 -1.73 14.37
N THR A 37 5.57 -3.00 14.75
CA THR A 37 6.13 -3.58 15.99
C THR A 37 7.65 -3.43 16.11
N ASN A 38 8.38 -3.56 15.00
CA ASN A 38 9.85 -3.43 14.96
C ASN A 38 10.33 -2.09 14.39
N SER A 39 9.43 -1.10 14.28
CA SER A 39 9.77 0.24 13.78
C SER A 39 10.39 1.10 14.89
N PRO A 40 10.97 2.27 14.58
CA PRO A 40 11.36 3.26 15.58
C PRO A 40 10.22 3.61 16.55
N SER A 41 10.55 3.91 17.81
CA SER A 41 9.57 4.16 18.89
C SER A 41 8.51 5.22 18.55
N HIS A 42 8.91 6.31 17.87
CA HIS A 42 7.98 7.36 17.45
C HIS A 42 6.96 6.90 16.39
N LEU A 43 7.29 5.88 15.60
CA LEU A 43 6.37 5.25 14.64
C LEU A 43 5.51 4.19 15.31
N GLN A 44 6.07 3.40 16.24
CA GLN A 44 5.29 2.47 17.06
C GLN A 44 4.13 3.18 17.78
N ALA A 45 4.42 4.32 18.42
CA ALA A 45 3.42 5.13 19.12
C ALA A 45 2.28 5.64 18.22
N ARG A 46 2.52 5.73 16.90
CA ARG A 46 1.54 6.18 15.91
C ARG A 46 1.02 5.05 15.03
N GLY A 47 1.44 3.81 15.28
CA GLY A 47 1.19 2.66 14.41
C GLY A 47 -0.29 2.40 14.18
N GLN A 48 -1.11 2.57 15.22
CA GLN A 48 -2.57 2.43 15.11
C GLN A 48 -3.18 3.44 14.14
N THR A 49 -2.96 4.74 14.36
CA THR A 49 -3.47 5.81 13.48
C THR A 49 -2.96 5.66 12.05
N LEU A 50 -1.70 5.24 11.87
CA LEU A 50 -1.11 5.00 10.56
C LEU A 50 -1.76 3.80 9.85
N ALA A 51 -1.97 2.69 10.56
CA ALA A 51 -2.61 1.49 10.02
C ALA A 51 -4.08 1.75 9.64
N GLU A 52 -4.81 2.50 10.46
CA GLU A 52 -6.19 2.94 10.18
C GLU A 52 -6.24 3.81 8.91
N ALA A 53 -5.26 4.69 8.71
CA ALA A 53 -5.14 5.52 7.51
C ALA A 53 -4.61 4.79 6.27
N GLY A 54 -4.27 3.50 6.38
CA GLY A 54 -3.81 2.67 5.26
C GLY A 54 -2.29 2.58 5.08
N PHE A 55 -1.49 3.16 5.99
CA PHE A 55 -0.03 3.09 5.97
C PHE A 55 0.51 1.81 6.62
N PHE A 56 1.68 1.37 6.19
CA PHE A 56 2.43 0.26 6.77
C PHE A 56 3.95 0.56 6.73
N TYR A 57 4.72 -0.11 7.57
CA TYR A 57 6.15 0.06 7.69
C TYR A 57 6.93 -1.01 6.90
N VAL A 58 7.93 -0.59 6.13
CA VAL A 58 8.76 -1.46 5.26
C VAL A 58 10.22 -1.54 5.68
N GLY A 59 10.56 -1.02 6.86
CA GLY A 59 11.95 -0.89 7.31
C GLY A 59 12.62 0.40 6.85
N ARG A 60 13.76 0.73 7.46
CA ARG A 60 14.63 1.84 7.05
C ARG A 60 15.60 1.32 5.99
N GLN A 61 15.48 1.82 4.76
CA GLN A 61 16.58 1.68 3.81
C GLN A 61 17.65 2.70 4.21
N GLU A 62 18.76 2.22 4.78
CA GLU A 62 19.95 3.05 4.93
C GLU A 62 20.38 3.48 3.52
N ALA A 63 20.18 4.75 3.18
CA ALA A 63 20.81 5.32 2.00
C ALA A 63 22.30 5.49 2.33
N SER A 64 23.07 4.41 2.24
CA SER A 64 24.53 4.53 2.16
C SER A 64 24.86 5.33 0.90
N LYS A 65 25.29 6.57 1.10
CA LYS A 65 26.07 7.36 0.14
C LYS A 65 27.47 7.56 0.69
#